data_AF-A0A661EX99-F1
#
_entry.id   AF-A0A661EX99-F1
#
_cell.length_a   1.000
_cell.length_b   1.000
_cell.length_c   1.000
_cell.angle_alpha   90.00
_cell.angle_beta   90.00
_cell.angle_gamma   90.00
#
_symmetry.space_group_name_H-M   'P 1'
#
loop_
_entity.id
_entity.type
_entity.pdbx_description
1 polymer ?
#
loop_
_entity_poly.entity_id
_entity_poly.type
_entity_poly.pdbx_seq_one_letter_code
_entity_poly.pdbx_strand_id
1 'polypeptide(L)'
;MTVKQKEDNNTIRTASFEVLKVLAETQQLIYAAHYDQNEIEGDPRKGWVKIGLIVDLSFLINQSVERRAQQLRQAWQDNWGIMADDRDATNKLINEIERVRSEIKSTLIALD
;
A
#
# COMPACT_ATOMS: atom_id res chain seq x y z
N MET A 1 -28.95 -4.77 -9.86
CA MET A 1 -27.55 -5.19 -10.05
C MET A 1 -27.51 -6.44 -10.93
N THR A 2 -26.75 -6.41 -12.03
CA THR A 2 -26.55 -7.57 -12.92
C THR A 2 -25.56 -8.57 -12.32
N VAL A 3 -25.48 -9.80 -12.85
CA VAL A 3 -24.47 -10.79 -12.43
C VAL A 3 -23.06 -10.24 -12.62
N LYS A 4 -22.78 -9.62 -13.78
CA LYS A 4 -21.50 -8.98 -14.07
C LYS A 4 -21.13 -7.91 -13.04
N GLN A 5 -22.07 -7.03 -12.66
CA GLN A 5 -21.81 -6.01 -11.63
C GLN A 5 -21.48 -6.62 -10.27
N LYS A 6 -22.11 -7.74 -9.89
CA LYS A 6 -21.76 -8.47 -8.66
C LYS A 6 -20.33 -9.03 -8.72
N GLU A 7 -19.95 -9.59 -9.86
CA GLU A 7 -18.60 -10.14 -10.07
C GLU A 7 -17.52 -9.05 -10.08
N ASP A 8 -17.79 -7.92 -10.73
CA ASP A 8 -16.92 -6.75 -10.72
C ASP A 8 -16.75 -6.22 -9.27
N ASN A 9 -17.85 -6.06 -8.53
CA ASN A 9 -17.80 -5.62 -7.12
C ASN A 9 -17.06 -6.63 -6.23
N ASN A 10 -17.17 -7.94 -6.50
CA ASN A 10 -16.44 -8.97 -5.77
C ASN A 10 -14.93 -8.93 -6.07
N THR A 11 -14.55 -8.67 -7.32
CA THR A 11 -13.15 -8.49 -7.74
C THR A 11 -12.55 -7.28 -7.03
N ILE A 12 -13.25 -6.15 -7.03
CA ILE A 12 -12.80 -4.92 -6.36
C ILE A 12 -12.65 -5.17 -4.85
N ARG A 13 -13.60 -5.84 -4.19
CA ARG A 13 -13.51 -6.17 -2.75
C ARG A 13 -12.31 -7.05 -2.45
N THR A 14 -12.14 -8.13 -3.22
CA THR A 14 -11.01 -9.05 -3.04
C THR A 14 -9.67 -8.33 -3.19
N ALA A 15 -9.48 -7.59 -4.30
CA ALA A 15 -8.25 -6.83 -4.53
C ALA A 15 -8.01 -5.79 -3.43
N SER A 16 -9.06 -5.09 -2.99
CA SER A 16 -8.99 -4.09 -1.93
C SER A 16 -8.49 -4.67 -0.61
N PHE A 17 -9.04 -5.80 -0.17
CA PHE A 17 -8.61 -6.42 1.08
C PHE A 17 -7.20 -6.99 1.00
N GLU A 18 -6.79 -7.55 -0.15
CA GLU A 18 -5.41 -7.97 -0.33
C GLU A 18 -4.43 -6.79 -0.29
N VAL A 19 -4.73 -5.68 -0.96
CA VAL A 19 -3.89 -4.47 -0.88
C VAL A 19 -3.83 -3.91 0.55
N LEU A 20 -4.94 -3.92 1.30
CA LEU A 20 -4.95 -3.47 2.70
C LEU A 20 -4.03 -4.32 3.60
N LYS A 21 -3.99 -5.63 3.42
CA LYS A 21 -3.08 -6.53 4.15
C LYS A 21 -1.62 -6.20 3.83
N VAL A 22 -1.30 -6.08 2.53
CA VAL A 22 0.08 -5.78 2.10
C VAL A 22 0.52 -4.40 2.59
N LEU A 23 -0.38 -3.41 2.63
CA LEU A 23 -0.11 -2.09 3.23
C LEU A 23 0.16 -2.18 4.73
N ALA A 24 -0.55 -3.04 5.48
CA ALA A 24 -0.27 -3.28 6.90
C ALA A 24 1.10 -3.92 7.12
N GLU A 25 1.45 -4.92 6.31
CA GLU A 25 2.77 -5.55 6.36
C GLU A 25 3.91 -4.59 5.98
N THR A 26 3.67 -3.70 5.01
CA THR A 26 4.64 -2.68 4.60
C THR A 26 4.87 -1.67 5.72
N GLN A 27 3.81 -1.24 6.41
CA GLN A 27 3.93 -0.37 7.58
C GLN A 27 4.68 -1.06 8.73
N GLN A 28 4.40 -2.34 9.00
CA GLN A 28 5.13 -3.10 10.01
C GLN A 28 6.63 -3.20 9.68
N LEU A 29 6.97 -3.43 8.40
CA LEU A 29 8.36 -3.43 7.95
C LEU A 29 9.04 -2.08 8.20
N ILE A 30 8.38 -0.97 7.86
CA ILE A 30 8.92 0.38 8.11
C ILE A 30 9.18 0.58 9.61
N TYR A 31 8.28 0.10 10.48
CA TYR A 31 8.47 0.19 11.93
C TYR A 31 9.60 -0.69 12.43
N ALA A 32 9.73 -1.91 11.91
CA ALA A 32 10.83 -2.80 12.24
C ALA A 32 12.18 -2.18 11.85
N ALA A 33 12.26 -1.50 10.70
CA ALA A 33 13.47 -0.81 10.27
C ALA A 33 13.80 0.40 11.16
N HIS A 34 12.83 1.29 11.39
CA HIS A 34 13.10 2.59 12.02
C HIS A 34 13.09 2.54 13.55
N TYR A 35 12.12 1.86 14.15
CA TYR A 35 11.93 1.88 15.61
C TYR A 35 12.61 0.69 16.29
N ASP A 36 12.56 -0.49 15.67
CA ASP A 36 13.11 -1.71 16.26
C ASP A 36 14.56 -1.98 15.83
N GLN A 37 15.08 -1.23 14.85
CA GLN A 37 16.42 -1.39 14.27
C GLN A 37 16.68 -2.85 13.84
N ASN A 38 15.63 -3.53 13.39
CA ASN A 38 15.68 -4.93 13.00
C ASN A 38 15.97 -5.04 11.50
N GLU A 39 17.23 -5.27 11.16
CA GLU A 39 17.70 -5.35 9.76
C GLU A 39 17.09 -6.52 8.96
N ILE A 40 16.57 -7.56 9.65
CA ILE A 40 15.97 -8.72 8.99
C ILE A 40 14.51 -8.44 8.66
N GLU A 41 13.71 -8.01 9.64
CA GLU A 41 12.29 -7.73 9.42
C GLU A 41 12.05 -6.38 8.73
N GLY A 42 12.92 -5.42 8.97
CA GLY A 42 12.93 -4.10 8.35
C GLY A 42 13.66 -4.03 7.01
N ASP A 43 14.08 -5.16 6.43
CA ASP A 43 14.85 -5.17 5.18
C ASP A 43 14.10 -4.43 4.04
N PRO A 44 14.61 -3.31 3.53
CA PRO A 44 13.96 -2.54 2.47
C PRO A 44 13.69 -3.33 1.19
N ARG A 45 14.43 -4.42 0.94
CA ARG A 45 14.21 -5.31 -0.21
C ARG A 45 12.88 -6.06 -0.10
N LYS A 46 12.46 -6.43 1.11
CA LYS A 46 11.11 -6.98 1.36
C LYS A 46 10.03 -5.94 1.00
N GLY A 47 10.31 -4.66 1.24
CA GLY A 47 9.39 -3.56 0.93
C GLY A 47 9.16 -3.39 -0.57
N TRP A 48 10.21 -3.48 -1.40
CA TRP A 48 10.07 -3.40 -2.86
C TRP A 48 9.10 -4.44 -3.44
N VAL A 49 9.12 -5.68 -2.91
CA VAL A 49 8.19 -6.74 -3.32
C VAL A 49 6.74 -6.37 -2.94
N LYS A 50 6.53 -5.89 -1.71
CA LYS A 50 5.20 -5.48 -1.23
C LYS A 50 4.64 -4.29 -2.03
N ILE A 51 5.47 -3.29 -2.29
CA ILE A 51 5.11 -2.11 -3.09
C ILE A 51 4.74 -2.50 -4.53
N GLY A 52 5.47 -3.44 -5.14
CA GLY A 52 5.13 -3.98 -6.46
C GLY A 52 3.73 -4.60 -6.47
N LEU A 53 3.44 -5.48 -5.50
CA LEU A 53 2.14 -6.13 -5.39
C LEU A 53 0.99 -5.14 -5.13
N ILE A 54 1.23 -4.09 -4.32
CA ILE A 54 0.26 -3.01 -4.11
C ILE A 54 -0.09 -2.34 -5.43
N VAL A 55 0.90 -2.04 -6.27
CA VAL A 55 0.70 -1.43 -7.59
C VAL A 55 -0.05 -2.39 -8.53
N ASP A 56 0.39 -3.64 -8.63
CA ASP A 56 -0.22 -4.62 -9.54
C ASP A 56 -1.71 -4.84 -9.25
N LEU A 57 -2.09 -4.92 -7.97
CA LEU A 57 -3.48 -5.14 -7.56
C LEU A 57 -4.32 -3.86 -7.59
N SER A 58 -3.70 -2.68 -7.45
CA SER A 58 -4.43 -1.41 -7.41
C SER A 58 -5.24 -1.12 -8.68
N PHE A 59 -4.75 -1.58 -9.84
CA PHE A 59 -5.45 -1.48 -11.13
C PHE A 59 -6.81 -2.19 -11.12
N LEU A 60 -6.95 -3.27 -10.34
CA LEU A 60 -8.21 -4.03 -10.22
C LEU A 60 -9.24 -3.35 -9.30
N ILE A 61 -8.83 -2.30 -8.56
CA ILE A 61 -9.69 -1.60 -7.60
C ILE A 61 -10.35 -0.41 -8.29
N ASN A 62 -9.54 0.58 -8.69
CA ASN A 62 -9.89 1.66 -9.61
C ASN A 62 -8.67 2.56 -9.89
N GLN A 63 -8.82 3.48 -10.83
CA GLN A 63 -7.78 4.43 -11.25
C GLN A 63 -7.29 5.36 -10.13
N SER A 64 -8.15 5.70 -9.16
CA SER A 64 -7.77 6.58 -8.06
C SER A 64 -6.80 5.88 -7.11
N VAL A 65 -7.12 4.63 -6.73
CA VAL A 65 -6.26 3.77 -5.91
C VAL A 65 -4.95 3.47 -6.64
N GLU A 66 -5.00 3.19 -7.96
CA GLU A 66 -3.80 3.01 -8.78
C GLU A 66 -2.86 4.23 -8.71
N ARG A 67 -3.41 5.44 -8.86
CA ARG A 67 -2.62 6.67 -8.77
C ARG A 67 -1.95 6.82 -7.40
N ARG A 68 -2.67 6.50 -6.31
CA ARG A 68 -2.11 6.52 -4.95
C ARG A 68 -1.02 5.47 -4.77
N ALA A 69 -1.21 4.27 -5.31
CA ALA A 69 -0.21 3.21 -5.26
C ALA A 69 1.09 3.60 -5.99
N GLN A 70 0.99 4.26 -7.15
CA GLN A 70 2.15 4.78 -7.87
C GLN A 70 2.86 5.91 -7.09
N GLN A 71 2.10 6.80 -6.42
CA GLN A 71 2.69 7.82 -5.53
C GLN A 71 3.45 7.19 -4.37
N LEU A 72 2.90 6.14 -3.75
CA LEU A 72 3.58 5.38 -2.72
C LEU A 72 4.86 4.70 -3.27
N ARG A 73 4.82 4.14 -4.48
CA ARG A 73 6.01 3.55 -5.12
C ARG A 73 7.10 4.59 -5.35
N GLN A 74 6.75 5.79 -5.81
CA GLN A 74 7.72 6.87 -5.98
C GLN A 74 8.31 7.30 -4.62
N ALA A 75 7.47 7.48 -3.61
CA ALA A 75 7.95 7.81 -2.27
C ALA A 75 8.88 6.70 -1.72
N TRP A 76 8.54 5.43 -1.96
CA TRP A 76 9.42 4.31 -1.62
C TRP A 76 10.78 4.45 -2.31
N GLN A 77 10.79 4.65 -3.64
CA GLN A 77 12.01 4.84 -4.42
C GLN A 77 12.92 5.92 -3.86
N ASP A 78 12.33 7.04 -3.43
CA ASP A 78 13.08 8.21 -2.95
C ASP A 78 13.59 8.05 -1.51
N ASN A 79 12.99 7.17 -0.70
CA ASN A 79 13.20 7.17 0.76
C ASN A 79 13.69 5.83 1.35
N TRP A 80 13.59 4.71 0.63
CA TRP A 80 13.91 3.37 1.17
C TRP A 80 15.34 3.26 1.72
N GLY A 81 16.30 3.99 1.16
CA GLY A 81 17.71 3.93 1.54
C GLY A 81 18.04 4.69 2.83
N ILE A 82 17.15 5.57 3.29
CA ILE A 82 17.36 6.41 4.48
C ILE A 82 16.28 6.22 5.56
N MET A 83 15.18 5.51 5.26
CA MET A 83 14.02 5.40 6.15
C MET A 83 14.30 4.75 7.52
N ALA A 84 15.41 4.03 7.68
CA ALA A 84 15.80 3.44 8.96
C ALA A 84 16.29 4.52 9.94
N ASP A 85 17.01 5.51 9.44
CA ASP A 85 17.68 6.55 10.24
C ASP A 85 17.01 7.92 10.15
N ASP A 86 16.17 8.14 9.14
CA ASP A 86 15.52 9.41 8.85
C ASP A 86 14.02 9.35 9.15
N ARG A 87 13.61 10.08 10.19
CA ARG A 87 12.21 10.16 10.65
C ARG A 87 11.28 10.80 9.62
N ASP A 88 11.76 11.77 8.85
CA ASP A 88 10.94 12.45 7.85
C ASP A 88 10.66 11.51 6.66
N ALA A 89 11.67 10.73 6.26
CA ALA A 89 11.53 9.65 5.30
C ALA A 89 10.51 8.60 5.80
N THR A 90 10.63 8.14 7.05
CA THR A 90 9.66 7.23 7.69
C THR A 90 8.23 7.81 7.63
N ASN A 91 8.06 9.04 8.11
CA ASN A 91 6.75 9.71 8.17
C ASN A 91 6.14 9.87 6.78
N LYS A 92 6.95 10.22 5.77
CA LYS A 92 6.51 10.35 4.38
C LYS A 92 5.96 9.04 3.85
N LEU A 93 6.65 7.92 4.08
CA LEU A 93 6.20 6.60 3.65
C LEU A 93 4.90 6.17 4.35
N ILE A 94 4.79 6.37 5.67
CA ILE A 94 3.56 6.09 6.42
C ILE A 94 2.39 6.93 5.91
N ASN A 95 2.61 8.20 5.62
CA ASN A 95 1.57 9.08 5.08
C ASN A 95 1.08 8.62 3.70
N GLU A 96 1.97 8.18 2.80
CA GLU A 96 1.55 7.62 1.51
C GLU A 96 0.77 6.30 1.68
N ILE A 97 1.16 5.44 2.64
CA ILE A 97 0.38 4.23 2.98
C ILE A 97 -1.04 4.60 3.40
N GLU A 98 -1.20 5.59 4.29
CA GLU A 98 -2.53 6.03 4.75
C GLU A 98 -3.38 6.64 3.63
N ARG A 99 -2.76 7.32 2.67
CA ARG A 99 -3.48 7.83 1.48
C ARG A 99 -4.03 6.71 0.62
N VAL A 100 -3.26 5.65 0.38
CA VAL A 100 -3.77 4.46 -0.35
C VAL A 100 -4.93 3.83 0.43
N ARG A 101 -4.79 3.65 1.75
CA ARG A 101 -5.86 3.10 2.60
C ARG A 101 -7.14 3.93 2.55
N SER A 102 -7.02 5.25 2.63
CA SER A 102 -8.17 6.16 2.57
C SER A 102 -8.91 6.05 1.23
N GLU A 103 -8.18 5.92 0.14
CA GLU A 103 -8.75 5.77 -1.20
C GLU A 103 -9.47 4.43 -1.37
N ILE A 104 -8.88 3.34 -0.86
CA ILE A 104 -9.51 2.01 -0.85
C ILE A 104 -10.80 2.04 -0.02
N LYS A 105 -10.78 2.64 1.17
CA LYS A 105 -11.98 2.77 2.02
C LYS A 105 -13.10 3.52 1.30
N SER A 106 -12.76 4.63 0.64
CA SER A 106 -13.71 5.42 -0.14
C SER A 106 -14.30 4.61 -1.28
N THR A 107 -13.47 3.81 -1.95
CA THR A 107 -13.90 2.88 -3.01
C THR A 107 -14.89 1.85 -2.49
N LEU A 108 -14.56 1.17 -1.38
CA LEU A 108 -15.40 0.13 -0.78
C LEU A 108 -16.76 0.66 -0.31
N ILE A 109 -16.80 1.88 0.24
CA ILE A 109 -18.05 2.54 0.66
C ILE A 109 -18.95 2.84 -0.54
N ALA A 110 -18.37 3.10 -1.71
CA ALA A 110 -19.10 3.39 -2.95
C ALA A 110 -19.55 2.13 -3.71
N LEU A 111 -19.19 0.93 -3.26
CA LEU A 111 -19.66 -0.33 -3.85
C LEU A 111 -21.06 -0.67 -3.31
N ASP A 112 -22.09 -0.21 -4.02
CA ASP A 112 -23.47 -0.66 -3.82
C ASP A 112 -23.64 -2.19 -3.93
#